data_AF-A0A381X159-F1
#
_entry.id   AF-A0A381X159-F1
#
_cell.length_a   1.000
_cell.length_b   1.000
_cell.length_c   1.000
_cell.angle_alpha   90.00
_cell.angle_beta   90.00
_cell.angle_gamma   90.00
#
_symmetry.space_group_name_H-M   'P 1'
#
loop_
_entity.id
_entity.type
_entity.pdbx_description
1 polymer ?
#
loop_
_entity_poly.entity_id
_entity_poly.type
_entity_poly.pdbx_seq_one_letter_code
_entity_poly.pdbx_strand_id
1 'polypeptide(L)'
;MVLSQMQKLARNRRFHSRCYICWRKFGKGFQFHHLWYVEGEPLYSDYGSSSDYRIALAPYIRKSPQQFLLLCRAHHHMVEWAKKMGDV
;
A
#
# COMPACT_ATOMS: atom_id res chain seq x y z
N MET A 1 -2.79 -12.73 11.75
CA MET A 1 -1.51 -12.02 11.94
C MET A 1 -1.31 -10.86 10.96
N VAL A 2 -1.49 -11.03 9.65
CA VAL A 2 -1.26 -9.94 8.66
C VAL A 2 -2.21 -8.74 8.84
N LEU A 3 -3.50 -9.00 9.04
CA LEU A 3 -4.52 -7.95 9.21
C LEU A 3 -4.24 -7.02 10.40
N SER A 4 -3.84 -7.56 11.55
CA SER A 4 -3.53 -6.76 12.74
C SER A 4 -2.26 -5.92 12.54
N GLN A 5 -1.28 -6.43 11.80
CA GLN A 5 -0.08 -5.68 11.42
C GLN A 5 -0.42 -4.51 10.49
N MET A 6 -1.22 -4.75 9.45
CA MET A 6 -1.66 -3.70 8.52
C MET A 6 -2.51 -2.64 9.21
N GLN A 7 -3.37 -3.03 10.16
CA GLN A 7 -4.12 -2.08 10.99
C GLN A 7 -3.22 -1.17 11.80
N LYS A 8 -2.13 -1.70 12.39
CA LYS A 8 -1.14 -0.88 13.11
C LYS A 8 -0.46 0.12 12.17
N LEU A 9 -0.07 -0.31 10.97
CA LEU A 9 0.53 0.58 9.98
C LEU A 9 -0.44 1.70 9.57
N ALA A 10 -1.70 1.35 9.28
CA ALA A 10 -2.71 2.32 8.87
C ALA A 10 -3.00 3.41 9.93
N ARG A 11 -2.66 3.18 11.20
CA ARG A 11 -2.77 4.18 12.29
C ARG A 11 -1.62 5.18 12.33
N ASN A 12 -0.56 5.01 11.53
CA ASN A 12 0.46 6.03 11.36
C ASN A 12 -0.23 7.34 10.89
N ARG A 13 0.18 8.48 11.48
CA ARG A 13 -0.39 9.80 11.19
C ARG A 13 -0.42 10.11 9.69
N ARG A 14 0.58 9.66 8.92
CA ARG A 14 0.65 9.85 7.46
C ARG A 14 -0.56 9.31 6.70
N PHE A 15 -1.17 8.23 7.19
CA PHE A 15 -2.23 7.51 6.50
C PHE A 15 -3.62 7.84 7.03
N HIS A 16 -3.73 8.51 8.18
CA HIS A 16 -5.01 8.91 8.80
C HIS A 16 -6.03 7.76 8.99
N SER A 17 -5.57 6.50 8.94
CA SER A 17 -6.43 5.30 8.83
C SER A 17 -7.51 5.41 7.75
N ARG A 18 -7.20 6.06 6.63
CA ARG A 18 -8.16 6.38 5.57
C ARG A 18 -7.53 6.28 4.19
N CYS A 19 -8.39 6.11 3.19
CA CYS A 19 -7.98 6.17 1.80
C CYS A 19 -7.51 7.60 1.49
N TYR A 20 -6.33 7.74 0.88
CA TYR A 20 -5.79 9.05 0.50
C TYR A 20 -6.70 9.82 -0.47
N ILE A 21 -7.42 9.11 -1.36
CA ILE A 21 -8.28 9.73 -2.37
C ILE A 21 -9.68 10.04 -1.80
N CYS A 22 -10.44 9.01 -1.40
CA CYS A 22 -11.85 9.20 -1.00
C CYS A 22 -12.09 9.32 0.50
N TRP A 23 -11.03 9.38 1.33
CA TRP A 23 -11.14 9.49 2.79
C TRP A 23 -11.94 8.38 3.50
N ARG A 24 -12.33 7.31 2.80
CA ARG A 24 -13.00 6.14 3.39
C ARG A 24 -12.13 5.52 4.49
N LYS A 25 -12.74 5.15 5.62
CA LYS A 25 -12.07 4.47 6.74
C LYS A 25 -11.42 3.16 6.29
N PHE A 26 -10.23 2.89 6.83
CA PHE A 26 -9.47 1.66 6.58
C PHE A 26 -10.30 0.41 6.89
N GLY A 27 -10.21 -0.59 6.01
CA GLY A 27 -10.94 -1.83 6.13
C GLY A 27 -10.47 -2.88 5.12
N LYS A 28 -11.31 -3.90 4.90
CA LYS A 28 -11.01 -5.00 3.96
C LYS A 28 -10.72 -4.45 2.55
N GLY A 29 -9.65 -4.96 1.93
CA GLY A 29 -9.27 -4.61 0.56
C GLY A 29 -8.46 -3.32 0.42
N PHE A 30 -8.02 -2.70 1.52
CA PHE A 30 -7.05 -1.61 1.45
C PHE A 30 -5.64 -2.13 1.17
N GLN A 31 -4.84 -1.30 0.50
CA GLN A 31 -3.46 -1.58 0.10
C GLN A 31 -2.59 -0.35 0.35
N PHE A 32 -1.32 -0.59 0.68
CA PHE A 32 -0.28 0.43 0.65
C PHE A 32 0.33 0.42 -0.74
N HIS A 33 0.14 1.52 -1.47
CA HIS A 33 0.63 1.72 -2.83
C HIS A 33 1.96 2.46 -2.79
N HIS A 34 2.97 1.96 -3.50
CA HIS A 34 4.27 2.62 -3.63
C HIS A 34 4.14 3.88 -4.50
N LEU A 35 4.65 5.01 -4.03
CA LEU A 35 4.79 6.23 -4.84
C LEU A 35 6.07 6.20 -5.68
N TRP A 36 7.12 5.59 -5.16
CA TRP A 36 8.37 5.28 -5.86
C TRP A 36 8.96 4.00 -5.29
N TYR A 37 9.90 3.39 -6.03
CA TYR A 37 10.58 2.15 -5.63
C TYR A 37 12.02 2.44 -5.25
N VAL A 38 12.54 1.72 -4.27
CA VAL A 38 13.96 1.72 -3.90
C VAL A 38 14.54 0.33 -4.20
N GLU A 39 15.74 0.31 -4.75
CA GLU A 39 16.41 -0.94 -5.09
C GLU A 39 16.57 -1.86 -3.86
N GLY A 40 16.29 -3.15 -4.04
CA GLY A 40 16.32 -4.15 -2.98
C GLY A 40 15.09 -4.16 -2.06
N GLU A 41 14.12 -3.26 -2.24
CA GLU A 41 12.85 -3.33 -1.52
C GLU A 41 11.90 -4.37 -2.15
N PRO A 42 11.05 -5.03 -1.33
CA PRO A 42 10.09 -6.04 -1.79
C PRO A 42 9.18 -5.53 -2.92
N LEU A 43 9.14 -6.26 -4.03
CA LEU A 43 8.13 -6.09 -5.09
C LEU A 43 7.09 -7.19 -4.98
N TYR A 44 5.86 -6.90 -5.43
CA TYR A 44 4.78 -7.90 -5.41
C TYR A 44 5.13 -9.16 -6.23
N SER A 45 5.88 -8.98 -7.32
CA SER A 45 6.37 -10.06 -8.20
C SER A 45 7.25 -11.08 -7.48
N ASP A 46 7.86 -10.70 -6.36
CA ASP A 46 8.84 -11.53 -5.66
C ASP A 46 8.16 -12.54 -4.72
N TYR A 47 6.84 -12.49 -4.59
CA TYR A 47 6.07 -13.30 -3.65
C TYR A 47 4.92 -14.04 -4.34
N GLY A 48 4.75 -15.32 -4.01
CA GLY A 48 3.63 -16.14 -4.51
C GLY A 48 2.27 -15.78 -3.90
N SER A 49 2.24 -14.92 -2.87
CA SER A 49 1.00 -14.48 -2.24
C SER A 49 1.02 -13.02 -1.80
N SER A 50 -0.16 -12.39 -1.87
CA SER A 50 -0.34 -11.02 -1.38
C SER A 50 -0.20 -10.88 0.13
N SER A 51 -0.30 -11.97 0.89
CA SER A 51 -0.09 -11.95 2.35
C SER A 51 1.39 -11.84 2.66
N ASP A 52 2.23 -12.63 1.99
CA ASP A 52 3.68 -12.67 2.22
C ASP A 52 4.34 -11.36 1.80
N TYR A 53 3.95 -10.82 0.65
CA TYR A 53 4.35 -9.49 0.22
C TYR A 53 4.04 -8.41 1.26
N ARG A 54 2.82 -8.40 1.83
CA ARG A 54 2.45 -7.41 2.86
C ARG A 54 3.25 -7.57 4.15
N ILE A 55 3.61 -8.79 4.53
CA ILE A 55 4.47 -9.06 5.69
C ILE A 55 5.86 -8.49 5.44
N ALA A 56 6.45 -8.81 4.28
CA ALA A 56 7.79 -8.38 3.89
C ALA A 56 7.89 -6.86 3.71
N LEU A 57 6.84 -6.23 3.19
CA LEU A 57 6.79 -4.78 2.95
C LEU A 57 6.59 -3.97 4.25
N ALA A 58 5.98 -4.56 5.27
CA ALA A 58 5.67 -3.87 6.52
C ALA A 58 6.85 -3.11 7.19
N PRO A 59 8.08 -3.66 7.33
CA PRO A 59 9.20 -2.91 7.86
C PRO A 59 9.53 -1.65 7.06
N TYR A 60 9.43 -1.68 5.73
CA TYR A 60 9.69 -0.55 4.85
C TYR A 60 8.64 0.56 5.01
N ILE A 61 7.36 0.18 5.11
CA ILE A 61 6.27 1.13 5.41
C ILE A 61 6.49 1.82 6.77
N ARG A 62 7.04 1.12 7.77
CA ARG A 62 7.35 1.74 9.07
C ARG A 62 8.52 2.71 8.97
N LYS A 63 9.57 2.34 8.23
CA LYS A 63 10.80 3.11 8.10
C LYS A 63 10.58 4.39 7.28
N SER A 64 9.81 4.29 6.20
CA SER A 64 9.65 5.35 5.20
C SER A 64 8.19 5.50 4.76
N PRO A 65 7.25 5.87 5.66
CA PRO A 65 5.82 5.92 5.34
C PRO A 65 5.47 6.91 4.23
N GLN A 66 6.34 7.88 3.93
CA GLN A 66 6.16 8.85 2.85
C GLN A 66 6.22 8.21 1.45
N GLN A 67 6.89 7.06 1.31
CA GLN A 67 6.94 6.28 0.07
C GLN A 67 5.58 5.65 -0.29
N PHE A 68 4.60 5.71 0.60
CA PHE A 68 3.36 4.95 0.47
C PHE A 68 2.12 5.83 0.51
N LEU A 69 1.10 5.44 -0.24
CA LEU A 69 -0.28 5.86 -0.06
C LEU A 69 -1.13 4.71 0.47
N LEU A 70 -1.99 5.01 1.44
CA LEU A 70 -3.03 4.08 1.85
C LEU A 70 -4.25 4.25 0.93
N LEU A 71 -4.56 3.24 0.13
CA LEU A 71 -5.66 3.30 -0.84
C LEU A 71 -6.68 2.19 -0.58
N CYS A 72 -7.97 2.48 -0.83
CA CYS A 72 -8.97 1.44 -0.94
C CYS A 72 -8.82 0.72 -2.29
N ARG A 73 -9.32 -0.51 -2.40
CA ARG A 73 -9.20 -1.35 -3.62
C ARG A 73 -9.52 -0.60 -4.91
N ALA A 74 -10.66 0.12 -4.94
CA ALA A 74 -11.10 0.83 -6.13
C ALA A 74 -10.07 1.87 -6.60
N HIS A 75 -9.60 2.72 -5.69
CA HIS A 75 -8.61 3.75 -5.99
C HIS A 75 -7.22 3.18 -6.24
N HIS A 76 -6.85 2.08 -5.58
CA HIS A 76 -5.59 1.39 -5.88
C HIS A 76 -5.59 0.87 -7.32
N HIS A 77 -6.63 0.16 -7.74
CA HIS A 77 -6.75 -0.34 -9.11
C HIS A 77 -6.79 0.81 -10.13
N MET A 78 -7.47 1.90 -9.82
CA MET A 78 -7.52 3.09 -10.68
C MET A 78 -6.12 3.69 -10.89
N VAL A 79 -5.33 3.85 -9.83
CA VAL A 79 -3.96 4.40 -9.93
C VAL A 79 -3.05 3.47 -10.74
N GLU A 80 -3.12 2.15 -10.49
CA GLU A 80 -2.37 1.16 -11.27
C GLU A 80 -2.78 1.18 -12.76
N TRP A 81 -4.07 1.37 -13.05
CA TRP A 81 -4.56 1.44 -14.42
C TRP A 81 -4.16 2.74 -15.11
N ALA A 82 -4.24 3.88 -14.42
CA ALA A 82 -3.78 5.17 -14.94
C ALA A 82 -2.29 5.13 -15.28
N LYS A 83 -1.46 4.47 -14.45
CA LYS A 83 -0.03 4.25 -14.74
C LYS A 83 0.18 3.47 -16.03
N LYS A 84 -0.68 2.50 -16.36
CA LYS A 84 -0.58 1.69 -17.59
C LYS A 84 -1.04 2.43 -18.84
N MET A 85 -1.90 3.44 -18.68
CA MET A 85 -2.40 4.24 -19.81
C MET A 85 -1.56 5.48 -20.08
N GLY A 86 -0.61 5.82 -19.21
CA GLY A 86 0.27 6.99 -19.33
C GLY A 86 1.43 6.85 -20.31
N ASP A 87 1.44 5.82 -21.17
CA ASP A 87 2.24 5.76 -22.40
C ASP A 87 1.41 6.28 -23.60
N VAL A 88 0.85 7.49 -23.48
CA VAL A 88 0.27 8.29 -24.58
C VAL A 88 0.93 9.64 -24.68
#